data_AF-A0A7C7IM24-F1
#
_entry.id   AF-A0A7C7IM24-F1
#
_cell.length_a   1.000
_cell.length_b   1.000
_cell.length_c   1.000
_cell.angle_alpha   90.00
_cell.angle_beta   90.00
_cell.angle_gamma   90.00
#
_symmetry.space_group_name_H-M   'P 1'
#
loop_
_entity.id
_entity.type
_entity.pdbx_description
1 polymer ?
#
loop_
_entity_poly.entity_id
_entity_poly.type
_entity_poly.pdbx_seq_one_letter_code
_entity_poly.pdbx_strand_id
1 'polypeptide(L)'
;MKIVIQLLLWVVIGFLGYLTFNAVYEPIQFNKVRDARYPKVIDKLKDIRKAQLAHKQVVGKYSGDWDSLVQFIDTAEFVVTQRRDTTVLDEEYKATYGVDEYKSETIIDTLGYTAVKDSLFKKSDRYKTMMNVPYTDGKKFEIEAGKIYKNDSYIPVFEVKIDKADVLADQDEHLLNQEKQMLTVDNVRGEYIQLGSMTEVNTNGNWPRKYGDNDK
;
A
#
# COMPACT_ATOMS: atom_id res chain seq x y z
N MET A 1 16.69 -36.85 52.61
CA MET A 1 16.56 -37.12 51.16
C MET A 1 15.16 -36.78 50.61
N LYS A 2 14.05 -37.23 51.22
CA LYS A 2 12.68 -36.92 50.76
C LYS A 2 12.37 -35.40 50.65
N ILE A 3 12.76 -34.61 51.65
CA ILE A 3 12.45 -33.15 51.71
C ILE A 3 13.20 -32.35 50.62
N VAL A 4 14.46 -32.72 50.34
CA VAL A 4 15.28 -32.03 49.33
C VAL A 4 14.72 -32.27 47.93
N ILE A 5 14.31 -33.51 47.62
CA ILE A 5 13.67 -33.86 46.35
C ILE A 5 12.32 -33.14 46.21
N GLN A 6 11.55 -33.03 47.29
CA GLN A 6 10.28 -32.32 47.29
C GLN A 6 10.45 -30.81 47.04
N LEU A 7 11.44 -30.17 47.66
CA LEU A 7 11.78 -28.77 47.41
C LEU A 7 12.25 -28.53 45.97
N LEU A 8 13.08 -29.42 45.43
CA LEU A 8 13.53 -29.35 44.03
C LEU A 8 12.34 -29.49 43.07
N LEU A 9 11.43 -30.42 43.34
CA LEU A 9 10.17 -30.56 42.58
C LEU A 9 9.31 -29.30 42.63
N TRP A 10 9.20 -28.64 43.78
CA TRP A 10 8.48 -27.36 43.89
C TRP A 10 9.10 -26.25 43.05
N VAL A 11 10.45 -26.16 43.04
CA VAL A 11 11.16 -25.20 42.17
C VAL A 11 10.91 -25.51 40.69
N VAL A 12 10.94 -26.80 40.31
CA VAL A 12 10.65 -27.23 38.93
C VAL A 12 9.21 -26.92 38.54
N ILE A 13 8.23 -27.14 39.42
CA ILE A 13 6.82 -26.80 39.18
C ILE A 13 6.65 -25.29 39.01
N GLY A 14 7.29 -24.47 39.86
CA GLY A 14 7.26 -23.02 39.73
C GLY A 14 7.87 -22.55 38.40
N PHE A 15 8.99 -23.14 38.00
CA PHE A 15 9.64 -22.86 36.72
C PHE A 15 8.77 -23.26 35.51
N LEU A 16 8.16 -24.45 35.53
CA LEU A 16 7.21 -24.90 34.51
C LEU A 16 5.98 -24.00 34.46
N GLY A 17 5.47 -23.53 35.61
CA GLY A 17 4.38 -22.57 35.68
C GLY A 17 4.74 -21.21 35.05
N TYR A 18 5.96 -20.73 35.29
CA TYR A 18 6.46 -19.51 34.64
C TYR A 18 6.60 -19.69 33.13
N LEU A 19 7.17 -20.81 32.66
CA LEU A 19 7.31 -21.09 31.23
C LEU A 19 5.96 -21.16 30.52
N THR A 20 4.96 -21.81 31.12
CA THR A 20 3.62 -21.89 30.52
C THR A 20 2.92 -20.53 30.49
N PHE A 21 3.08 -19.70 31.52
CA PHE A 21 2.59 -18.32 31.51
C PHE A 21 3.28 -17.49 30.42
N ASN A 22 4.61 -17.52 30.35
CA ASN A 22 5.37 -16.75 29.37
C ASN A 22 5.01 -17.16 27.93
N ALA A 23 4.88 -18.47 27.68
CA ALA A 23 4.48 -19.00 26.36
C ALA A 23 3.13 -18.48 25.87
N VAL A 24 2.19 -18.14 26.76
CA VAL A 24 0.90 -17.53 26.38
C VAL A 24 0.97 -16.01 26.34
N TYR A 25 1.72 -15.40 27.26
CA TYR A 25 1.83 -13.96 27.39
C TYR A 25 2.59 -13.31 26.22
N GLU A 26 3.64 -13.97 25.75
CA GLU A 26 4.54 -13.47 24.72
C GLU A 26 3.85 -13.29 23.35
N PRO A 27 3.08 -14.27 22.82
CA PRO A 27 2.26 -14.05 21.62
C PRO A 27 1.22 -12.92 21.77
N ILE A 28 0.67 -12.71 22.96
CA ILE A 28 -0.32 -11.65 23.20
C ILE A 28 0.34 -10.28 23.09
N GLN A 29 1.54 -10.10 23.67
CA GLN A 29 2.28 -8.84 23.56
C GLN A 29 2.74 -8.59 22.13
N PHE A 30 3.22 -9.63 21.44
CA PHE A 30 3.58 -9.55 20.03
C PHE A 30 2.41 -9.03 19.17
N ASN A 31 1.23 -9.64 19.33
CA ASN A 31 0.03 -9.22 18.59
C ASN A 31 -0.35 -7.76 18.89
N LYS A 32 -0.23 -7.29 20.14
CA LYS A 32 -0.50 -5.89 20.50
C LYS A 32 0.48 -4.92 19.83
N VAL A 33 1.77 -5.24 19.85
CA VAL A 33 2.80 -4.40 19.22
C VAL A 33 2.59 -4.36 17.70
N ARG A 34 2.34 -5.51 17.09
CA ARG A 34 2.01 -5.64 15.66
C ARG A 34 0.81 -4.78 15.28
N ASP A 35 -0.31 -4.93 16.00
CA ASP A 35 -1.56 -4.24 15.69
C ASP A 35 -1.45 -2.72 15.92
N ALA A 36 -0.49 -2.26 16.73
CA ALA A 36 -0.19 -0.83 16.90
C ALA A 36 0.74 -0.27 15.80
N ARG A 37 1.71 -1.06 15.30
CA ARG A 37 2.72 -0.61 14.32
C ARG A 37 2.25 -0.74 12.88
N TYR A 38 1.61 -1.85 12.53
CA TYR A 38 1.17 -2.14 11.16
C TYR A 38 0.26 -1.05 10.58
N PRO A 39 -0.73 -0.49 11.29
CA PRO A 39 -1.56 0.59 10.74
C PRO A 39 -0.75 1.80 10.30
N LYS A 40 0.28 2.19 11.07
CA LYS A 40 1.12 3.35 10.77
C LYS A 40 2.01 3.12 9.54
N VAL A 41 2.56 1.92 9.38
CA VAL A 41 3.31 1.53 8.18
C VAL A 41 2.36 1.49 6.97
N ILE A 42 1.18 0.90 7.12
CA ILE A 42 0.16 0.78 6.07
C ILE A 42 -0.34 2.16 5.62
N ASP A 43 -0.53 3.10 6.54
CA ASP A 43 -0.96 4.46 6.17
C ASP A 43 0.09 5.19 5.32
N LYS A 44 1.39 4.98 5.59
CA LYS A 44 2.46 5.47 4.71
C LYS A 44 2.41 4.79 3.34
N LEU A 45 2.20 3.48 3.27
CA LEU A 45 2.01 2.77 2.01
C LEU A 45 0.78 3.25 1.23
N LYS A 46 -0.33 3.61 1.90
CA LYS A 46 -1.49 4.23 1.23
C LYS A 46 -1.17 5.59 0.63
N ASP A 47 -0.43 6.43 1.36
CA ASP A 47 0.04 7.72 0.85
C ASP A 47 0.92 7.52 -0.40
N ILE A 48 1.82 6.52 -0.37
CA ILE A 48 2.66 6.14 -1.51
C ILE A 48 1.80 5.63 -2.69
N ARG A 49 0.78 4.81 -2.43
CA ARG A 49 -0.17 4.35 -3.47
C ARG A 49 -0.81 5.54 -4.19
N LYS A 50 -1.31 6.52 -3.44
CA LYS A 50 -1.95 7.71 -4.01
C LYS A 50 -0.99 8.51 -4.88
N ALA A 51 0.25 8.71 -4.41
CA ALA A 51 1.30 9.36 -5.18
C ALA A 51 1.64 8.62 -6.47
N GLN A 52 1.77 7.30 -6.42
CA GLN A 52 2.06 6.46 -7.58
C GLN A 52 0.92 6.45 -8.61
N LEU A 53 -0.33 6.38 -8.16
CA LEU A 53 -1.50 6.46 -9.04
C LEU A 53 -1.58 7.82 -9.75
N ALA A 54 -1.29 8.91 -9.02
CA ALA A 54 -1.22 10.24 -9.61
C ALA A 54 -0.09 10.37 -10.63
N HIS A 55 1.10 9.83 -10.32
CA HIS A 55 2.23 9.79 -11.26
C HIS A 55 1.86 9.04 -12.55
N LYS A 56 1.16 7.90 -12.43
CA LYS A 56 0.63 7.18 -13.60
C LYS A 56 -0.41 7.99 -14.37
N GLN A 57 -1.27 8.74 -13.70
CA GLN A 57 -2.31 9.53 -14.36
C GLN A 57 -1.72 10.69 -15.19
N VAL A 58 -0.65 11.33 -14.70
CA VAL A 58 -0.03 12.49 -15.37
C VAL A 58 1.06 12.07 -16.37
N VAL A 59 1.95 11.14 -15.98
CA VAL A 59 3.13 10.74 -16.77
C VAL A 59 2.90 9.46 -17.58
N GLY A 60 1.88 8.67 -17.24
CA GLY A 60 1.57 7.39 -17.89
C GLY A 60 2.41 6.20 -17.41
N LYS A 61 3.31 6.39 -16.43
CA LYS A 61 4.19 5.36 -15.85
C LYS A 61 4.23 5.48 -14.33
N TYR A 62 4.76 4.48 -13.62
CA TYR A 62 5.05 4.57 -12.19
C TYR A 62 6.49 5.04 -11.94
N SER A 63 6.75 5.57 -10.75
CA SER A 63 8.09 5.98 -10.32
C SER A 63 8.79 4.84 -9.60
N GLY A 64 10.00 4.50 -10.04
CA GLY A 64 10.86 3.50 -9.39
C GLY A 64 11.91 4.11 -8.45
N ASP A 65 11.91 5.43 -8.30
CA ASP A 65 12.82 6.15 -7.42
C ASP A 65 12.04 7.13 -6.52
N TRP A 66 12.57 7.34 -5.32
CA TRP A 66 11.94 8.19 -4.32
C TRP A 66 12.13 9.68 -4.63
N ASP A 67 13.30 10.09 -5.09
CA ASP A 67 13.59 11.48 -5.38
C ASP A 67 12.75 11.94 -6.57
N SER A 68 12.61 11.10 -7.60
CA SER A 68 11.70 11.39 -8.72
C SER A 68 10.23 11.45 -8.30
N LEU A 69 9.80 10.60 -7.36
CA LEU A 69 8.42 10.64 -6.86
C LEU A 69 8.16 11.92 -6.04
N VAL A 70 9.10 12.33 -5.19
CA VAL A 70 8.98 13.56 -4.40
C VAL A 70 9.02 14.79 -5.30
N GLN A 71 9.95 14.84 -6.26
CA GLN A 71 10.03 15.92 -7.24
C GLN A 71 8.75 16.03 -8.07
N PHE A 72 8.16 14.90 -8.47
CA PHE A 72 6.89 14.89 -9.16
C PHE A 72 5.78 15.52 -8.30
N ILE A 73 5.67 15.16 -7.02
CA ILE A 73 4.63 15.73 -6.14
C ILE A 73 4.79 17.24 -5.97
N ASP A 74 6.03 17.74 -5.91
CA ASP A 74 6.33 19.17 -5.75
C ASP A 74 6.09 19.97 -7.05
N THR A 75 6.27 19.37 -8.23
CA THR A 75 6.28 20.10 -9.51
C THR A 75 5.03 19.88 -10.35
N ALA A 76 4.34 18.74 -10.18
CA ALA A 76 3.27 18.33 -11.08
C ALA A 76 1.92 18.95 -10.72
N GLU A 77 1.14 19.19 -11.77
CA GLU A 77 -0.24 19.68 -11.70
C GLU A 77 -1.17 18.68 -12.38
N PHE A 78 -2.31 18.41 -11.76
CA PHE A 78 -3.43 17.72 -12.36
C PHE A 78 -4.11 18.61 -13.38
N VAL A 79 -4.33 18.07 -14.57
CA VAL A 79 -5.18 18.68 -15.59
C VAL A 79 -6.63 18.33 -15.26
N VAL A 80 -7.42 19.33 -14.89
CA VAL A 80 -8.85 19.15 -14.63
C VAL A 80 -9.56 19.16 -15.97
N THR A 81 -10.00 17.99 -16.42
CA THR A 81 -10.76 17.84 -17.67
C THR A 81 -12.24 17.67 -17.39
N GLN A 82 -13.07 18.31 -18.20
CA GLN A 82 -14.51 18.13 -18.21
C GLN A 82 -14.91 17.40 -19.48
N ARG A 83 -15.59 16.28 -19.31
CA ARG A 83 -16.24 15.58 -20.40
C ARG A 83 -17.67 16.13 -20.54
N ARG A 84 -17.99 16.68 -21.71
CA ARG A 84 -19.35 17.06 -22.09
C ARG A 84 -19.77 16.25 -23.29
N ASP A 85 -20.87 15.50 -23.12
CA ASP A 85 -21.50 14.80 -24.24
C ASP A 85 -22.42 15.80 -24.96
N THR A 86 -22.14 16.02 -26.23
CA THR A 86 -22.91 16.90 -27.11
C THR A 86 -23.50 16.09 -28.25
N THR A 87 -24.75 16.35 -28.56
CA THR A 87 -25.45 15.68 -29.65
C THR A 87 -25.44 16.63 -30.85
N VAL A 88 -24.77 16.23 -31.93
CA VAL A 88 -24.62 17.01 -33.16
C VAL A 88 -25.40 16.32 -34.28
N LEU A 89 -26.06 17.10 -35.14
CA LEU A 89 -26.78 16.57 -36.29
C LEU A 89 -25.76 15.98 -37.28
N ASP A 90 -26.00 14.75 -37.72
CA ASP A 90 -25.16 14.09 -38.70
C ASP A 90 -25.48 14.58 -40.11
N GLU A 91 -24.78 15.63 -40.54
CA GLU A 91 -24.99 16.25 -41.85
C GLU A 91 -24.74 15.27 -43.02
N GLU A 92 -23.82 14.32 -42.84
CA GLU A 92 -23.46 13.34 -43.87
C GLU A 92 -24.56 12.28 -44.05
N TYR A 93 -25.15 11.82 -42.96
CA TYR A 93 -26.30 10.90 -43.00
C TYR A 93 -27.56 11.57 -43.51
N LYS A 94 -27.79 12.83 -43.09
CA LYS A 94 -28.90 13.65 -43.60
C LYS A 94 -28.80 13.89 -45.10
N ALA A 95 -27.61 14.17 -45.63
CA ALA A 95 -27.39 14.34 -47.06
C ALA A 95 -27.61 13.04 -47.86
N THR A 96 -27.34 11.88 -47.25
CA THR A 96 -27.43 10.57 -47.92
C THR A 96 -28.84 9.97 -47.87
N TYR A 97 -29.54 10.09 -46.74
CA TYR A 97 -30.81 9.39 -46.48
C TYR A 97 -32.00 10.33 -46.25
N GLY A 98 -31.79 11.65 -46.14
CA GLY A 98 -32.86 12.64 -45.95
C GLY A 98 -33.58 12.59 -44.60
N VAL A 99 -33.04 11.84 -43.63
CA VAL A 99 -33.57 11.70 -42.27
C VAL A 99 -32.61 12.38 -41.30
N ASP A 100 -33.16 13.10 -40.33
CA ASP A 100 -32.38 13.70 -39.24
C ASP A 100 -31.89 12.59 -38.30
N GLU A 101 -30.61 12.25 -38.39
CA GLU A 101 -29.91 11.42 -37.41
C GLU A 101 -28.96 12.29 -36.59
N TYR A 102 -28.85 11.99 -35.30
CA TYR A 102 -28.01 12.75 -34.38
C TYR A 102 -26.90 11.86 -33.83
N LYS A 103 -25.65 12.29 -34.02
CA LYS A 103 -24.45 11.64 -33.47
C LYS A 103 -24.14 12.23 -32.10
N SER A 104 -23.85 11.34 -31.15
CA SER A 104 -23.31 11.75 -29.85
C SER A 104 -21.79 11.88 -29.96
N GLU A 105 -21.30 13.10 -29.81
CA GLU A 105 -19.87 13.41 -29.73
C GLU A 105 -19.49 13.77 -28.29
N THR A 106 -18.32 13.30 -27.87
CA THR A 106 -17.79 13.59 -26.55
C THR A 106 -16.68 14.62 -26.68
N ILE A 107 -16.94 15.84 -26.19
CA ILE A 107 -15.94 16.91 -26.14
C ILE A 107 -15.26 16.87 -24.76
N ILE A 108 -13.93 16.83 -24.76
CA ILE A 108 -13.12 16.91 -23.54
C ILE A 108 -12.49 18.30 -23.50
N ASP A 109 -12.96 19.14 -22.59
CA ASP A 109 -12.43 20.49 -22.37
C ASP A 109 -11.53 20.52 -21.13
N THR A 110 -10.53 21.40 -21.10
CA THR A 110 -9.56 21.53 -20.01
C THR A 110 -9.88 22.76 -19.17
N LEU A 111 -10.46 22.56 -17.98
CA LEU A 111 -10.93 23.63 -17.11
C LEU A 111 -9.80 24.35 -16.35
N GLY A 112 -8.64 23.71 -16.20
CA GLY A 112 -7.47 24.31 -15.54
C GLY A 112 -6.52 23.29 -14.94
N TYR A 113 -5.57 23.80 -14.16
CA TYR A 113 -4.52 23.02 -13.51
C TYR A 113 -4.67 23.09 -11.98
N THR A 114 -4.45 21.99 -11.28
CA THR A 114 -4.46 21.93 -9.80
C THR A 114 -3.24 21.18 -9.32
N ALA A 115 -2.43 21.76 -8.44
CA ALA A 115 -1.23 21.12 -7.92
C ALA A 115 -1.51 19.74 -7.31
N VAL A 116 -0.68 18.74 -7.67
CA VAL A 116 -0.80 17.36 -7.16
C VAL A 116 -0.66 17.32 -5.64
N LYS A 117 0.26 18.14 -5.10
CA LYS A 117 0.46 18.33 -3.66
C LYS A 117 -0.85 18.70 -2.95
N ASP A 118 -1.54 19.71 -3.44
CA ASP A 118 -2.75 20.25 -2.79
C ASP A 118 -3.93 19.28 -2.89
N SER A 119 -4.03 18.53 -4.00
CA SER A 119 -5.08 17.53 -4.20
C SER A 119 -4.89 16.29 -3.32
N LEU A 120 -3.68 15.74 -3.25
CA LEU A 120 -3.42 14.48 -2.53
C LEU A 120 -3.11 14.68 -1.05
N PHE A 121 -2.32 15.70 -0.73
CA PHE A 121 -1.79 15.93 0.61
C PHE A 121 -2.32 17.19 1.28
N LYS A 122 -3.17 17.97 0.59
CA LYS A 122 -3.70 19.25 1.07
C LYS A 122 -2.51 20.13 1.51
N LYS A 123 -2.46 20.54 2.78
CA LYS A 123 -1.39 21.37 3.35
C LYS A 123 -0.31 20.58 4.09
N SER A 124 -0.24 19.26 3.90
CA SER A 124 0.61 18.39 4.71
C SER A 124 1.90 18.01 3.97
N ASP A 125 3.06 18.22 4.60
CA ASP A 125 4.36 17.80 4.06
C ASP A 125 4.68 16.30 4.32
N ARG A 126 3.65 15.48 4.56
CA ARG A 126 3.79 14.04 4.84
C ARG A 126 4.45 13.27 3.70
N TYR A 127 4.31 13.74 2.46
CA TYR A 127 4.94 13.13 1.28
C TYR A 127 6.48 13.13 1.34
N LYS A 128 7.10 14.11 2.01
CA LYS A 128 8.56 14.15 2.18
C LYS A 128 9.10 13.07 3.11
N THR A 129 8.24 12.58 4.02
CA THR A 129 8.59 11.57 5.04
C THR A 129 7.90 10.23 4.77
N MET A 130 7.30 10.03 3.60
CA MET A 130 6.62 8.77 3.27
C MET A 130 7.61 7.65 2.91
N MET A 131 8.82 8.03 2.48
CA MET A 131 9.92 7.11 2.19
C MET A 131 10.39 6.35 3.43
N ASN A 132 10.29 6.96 4.61
CA ASN A 132 10.82 6.40 5.85
C ASN A 132 9.79 5.48 6.51
N VAL A 133 10.25 4.29 6.89
CA VAL A 133 9.45 3.31 7.62
C VAL A 133 9.37 3.74 9.08
N PRO A 134 8.16 3.92 9.66
CA PRO A 134 8.03 4.24 11.07
C PRO A 134 8.44 3.03 11.92
N TYR A 135 9.01 3.29 13.10
CA TYR A 135 9.51 2.28 14.07
C TYR A 135 10.76 1.51 13.66
N THR A 136 11.46 1.99 12.63
CA THR A 136 12.73 1.43 12.20
C THR A 136 13.82 2.50 12.26
N ASP A 137 15.08 2.09 12.31
CA ASP A 137 16.28 2.95 12.35
C ASP A 137 16.54 3.68 11.01
N GLY A 138 15.55 4.44 10.54
CA GLY A 138 15.64 5.21 9.29
C GLY A 138 15.63 4.36 8.02
N LYS A 139 15.19 3.09 8.09
CA LYS A 139 15.00 2.27 6.89
C LYS A 139 13.95 2.88 5.97
N LYS A 140 14.18 2.68 4.68
CA LYS A 140 13.38 3.21 3.59
C LYS A 140 12.61 2.06 2.94
N PHE A 141 11.42 2.31 2.44
CA PHE A 141 10.68 1.31 1.66
C PHE A 141 11.43 1.02 0.36
N GLU A 142 11.54 -0.25 0.00
CA GLU A 142 12.05 -0.65 -1.30
C GLU A 142 10.97 -0.37 -2.34
N ILE A 143 11.32 0.37 -3.39
CA ILE A 143 10.43 0.75 -4.48
C ILE A 143 11.01 0.24 -5.79
N GLU A 144 10.17 -0.39 -6.59
CA GLU A 144 10.51 -0.87 -7.92
C GLU A 144 9.38 -0.53 -8.88
N ALA A 145 9.74 -0.11 -10.09
CA ALA A 145 8.77 0.16 -11.14
C ALA A 145 9.20 -0.55 -12.42
N GLY A 146 8.21 -1.11 -13.12
CA GLY A 146 8.44 -1.92 -14.30
C GLY A 146 7.29 -1.89 -15.28
N LYS A 147 7.35 -2.80 -16.25
CA LYS A 147 6.32 -2.97 -17.28
C LYS A 147 6.09 -4.46 -17.48
N ILE A 148 4.83 -4.86 -17.49
CA ILE A 148 4.40 -6.21 -17.84
C ILE A 148 3.82 -6.16 -19.24
N TYR A 149 4.23 -7.09 -20.10
CA TYR A 149 3.66 -7.25 -21.44
C TYR A 149 2.51 -8.26 -21.39
N LYS A 150 1.32 -7.86 -21.83
CA LYS A 150 0.16 -8.74 -22.03
C LYS A 150 -0.45 -8.43 -23.40
N ASN A 151 -0.55 -9.45 -24.25
CA ASN A 151 -1.20 -9.36 -25.57
C ASN A 151 -0.76 -8.12 -26.38
N ASP A 152 0.55 -7.96 -26.57
CA ASP A 152 1.18 -6.84 -27.30
C ASP A 152 0.99 -5.43 -26.73
N SER A 153 0.35 -5.30 -25.54
CA SER A 153 0.26 -4.05 -24.79
C SER A 153 1.12 -4.11 -23.53
N TYR A 154 1.79 -3.00 -23.21
CA TYR A 154 2.55 -2.89 -21.96
C TYR A 154 1.68 -2.23 -20.89
N ILE A 155 1.69 -2.82 -19.70
CA ILE A 155 1.01 -2.28 -18.54
C ILE A 155 2.09 -1.87 -17.53
N PRO A 156 2.20 -0.58 -17.18
CA PRO A 156 3.13 -0.16 -16.14
C PRO A 156 2.69 -0.80 -14.82
N VAL A 157 3.66 -1.26 -14.04
CA VAL A 157 3.48 -1.82 -12.70
C VAL A 157 4.50 -1.25 -11.73
N PHE A 158 4.21 -1.37 -10.45
CA PHE A 158 5.13 -0.99 -9.38
C PHE A 158 4.96 -1.93 -8.21
N GLU A 159 6.02 -2.05 -7.42
CA GLU A 159 6.04 -2.76 -6.16
C GLU A 159 6.72 -1.87 -5.13
N VAL A 160 6.11 -1.77 -3.96
CA VAL A 160 6.73 -1.17 -2.78
C VAL A 160 6.66 -2.19 -1.66
N LYS A 161 7.80 -2.56 -1.08
CA LYS A 161 7.87 -3.58 -0.04
C LYS A 161 8.76 -3.17 1.14
N ILE A 162 8.47 -3.80 2.27
CA ILE A 162 9.31 -3.75 3.47
C ILE A 162 9.22 -5.10 4.18
N ASP A 163 10.34 -5.59 4.71
CA ASP A 163 10.34 -6.81 5.50
C ASP A 163 9.61 -6.58 6.83
N LYS A 164 8.72 -7.50 7.23
CA LYS A 164 8.08 -7.46 8.55
C LYS A 164 9.10 -7.51 9.69
N ALA A 165 10.24 -8.16 9.48
CA ALA A 165 11.36 -8.18 10.42
C ALA A 165 11.82 -6.78 10.78
N ASP A 166 11.80 -5.86 9.83
CA ASP A 166 12.26 -4.49 10.02
C ASP A 166 11.28 -3.64 10.83
N VAL A 167 10.00 -3.99 10.79
CA VAL A 167 8.93 -3.31 11.53
C VAL A 167 8.83 -3.84 12.97
N LEU A 168 9.21 -5.11 13.19
CA LEU A 168 9.09 -5.84 14.45
C LEU A 168 10.45 -6.32 14.98
N ALA A 169 11.53 -5.58 14.67
CA ALA A 169 12.90 -5.99 14.97
C ALA A 169 13.22 -6.17 16.47
N ASP A 170 12.40 -5.58 17.35
CA ASP A 170 12.49 -5.67 18.81
C ASP A 170 11.71 -6.86 19.41
N GLN A 171 11.05 -7.66 18.57
CA GLN A 171 10.23 -8.78 19.00
C GLN A 171 10.97 -10.11 18.85
N ASP A 172 10.45 -11.16 19.50
CA ASP A 172 11.03 -12.49 19.44
C ASP A 172 11.08 -13.06 18.00
N GLU A 173 12.25 -13.62 17.64
CA GLU A 173 12.55 -14.10 16.30
C GLU A 173 11.67 -15.30 15.89
N HIS A 174 11.30 -16.16 16.84
CA HIS A 174 10.44 -17.32 16.56
C HIS A 174 9.02 -16.86 16.21
N LEU A 175 8.46 -15.90 16.97
CA LEU A 175 7.15 -15.33 16.67
C LEU A 175 7.15 -14.53 15.36
N LEU A 176 8.24 -13.83 15.07
CA LEU A 176 8.42 -13.12 13.80
C LEU A 176 8.43 -14.08 12.61
N ASN A 177 9.20 -15.17 12.70
CA ASN A 177 9.25 -16.20 11.65
C ASN A 177 7.89 -16.87 11.44
N GLN A 178 7.14 -17.11 12.52
CA GLN A 178 5.77 -17.60 12.43
C GLN A 178 4.87 -16.62 11.67
N GLU A 179 4.94 -15.33 11.99
CA GLU A 179 4.17 -14.26 11.32
C GLU A 179 4.57 -14.06 9.85
N LYS A 180 5.85 -14.26 9.49
CA LYS A 180 6.32 -14.25 8.08
C LYS A 180 5.71 -15.38 7.25
N GLN A 181 5.50 -16.54 7.86
CA GLN A 181 4.90 -17.71 7.21
C GLN A 181 3.36 -17.64 7.15
N MET A 182 2.72 -16.69 7.85
CA MET A 182 1.27 -16.55 7.82
C MET A 182 0.78 -16.02 6.46
N LEU A 183 -0.10 -16.80 5.84
CA LEU A 183 -0.83 -16.45 4.60
C LEU A 183 -2.32 -16.18 4.85
N THR A 184 -2.70 -15.98 6.11
CA THR A 184 -4.10 -15.81 6.50
C THR A 184 -4.68 -14.52 5.94
N VAL A 185 -5.97 -14.55 5.60
CA VAL A 185 -6.69 -13.38 5.05
C VAL A 185 -6.77 -12.25 6.07
N ASP A 186 -6.80 -12.59 7.36
CA ASP A 186 -6.98 -11.65 8.45
C ASP A 186 -5.71 -10.94 8.87
N ASN A 187 -4.54 -11.35 8.38
CA ASN A 187 -3.24 -10.74 8.67
C ASN A 187 -2.55 -10.30 7.37
N VAL A 188 -1.47 -9.54 7.50
CA VAL A 188 -0.64 -9.18 6.34
C VAL A 188 0.00 -10.45 5.80
N ARG A 189 -0.16 -10.75 4.52
CA ARG A 189 0.23 -12.05 3.96
C ARG A 189 1.70 -12.08 3.58
N GLY A 190 2.41 -13.13 4.00
CA GLY A 190 3.79 -13.41 3.58
C GLY A 190 4.84 -12.65 4.39
N GLU A 191 6.08 -12.69 3.92
CA GLU A 191 7.23 -12.13 4.64
C GLU A 191 7.29 -10.60 4.62
N TYR A 192 6.84 -10.00 3.53
CA TYR A 192 6.91 -8.56 3.30
C TYR A 192 5.55 -7.91 3.51
N ILE A 193 5.52 -6.64 3.93
CA ILE A 193 4.35 -5.78 3.76
C ILE A 193 4.52 -5.11 2.41
N GLN A 194 3.69 -5.51 1.44
CA GLN A 194 3.86 -5.10 0.04
C GLN A 194 2.64 -4.38 -0.50
N LEU A 195 2.90 -3.44 -1.40
CA LEU A 195 1.95 -2.66 -2.17
C LEU A 195 2.26 -2.84 -3.65
N GLY A 196 1.29 -3.34 -4.40
CA GLY A 196 1.46 -3.64 -5.81
C GLY A 196 2.17 -4.97 -6.06
N SER A 197 2.62 -5.17 -7.30
CA SER A 197 3.32 -6.37 -7.74
C SER A 197 4.06 -6.10 -9.05
N MET A 198 5.26 -6.65 -9.20
CA MET A 198 6.01 -6.62 -10.46
C MET A 198 5.61 -7.73 -11.44
N THR A 199 4.95 -8.80 -10.95
CA THR A 199 4.57 -9.97 -11.75
C THR A 199 3.12 -9.93 -12.22
N GLU A 200 2.26 -9.25 -11.47
CA GLU A 200 0.84 -9.11 -11.77
C GLU A 200 0.40 -7.65 -11.83
N VAL A 201 -0.67 -7.38 -12.58
CA VAL A 201 -1.27 -6.04 -12.62
C VAL A 201 -2.11 -5.86 -11.36
N ASN A 202 -1.44 -5.55 -10.25
CA ASN A 202 -2.05 -5.29 -8.97
C ASN A 202 -1.49 -3.99 -8.39
N THR A 203 -2.37 -3.16 -7.81
CA THR A 203 -2.02 -1.92 -7.10
C THR A 203 -2.45 -1.96 -5.64
N ASN A 204 -3.05 -3.07 -5.22
CA ASN A 204 -3.51 -3.30 -3.87
C ASN A 204 -2.37 -3.78 -2.97
N GLY A 205 -2.58 -3.62 -1.67
CA GLY A 205 -1.68 -4.10 -0.64
C GLY A 205 -2.03 -5.53 -0.22
N ASN A 206 -1.06 -6.23 0.36
CA ASN A 206 -1.25 -7.58 0.90
C ASN A 206 -1.84 -7.63 2.32
N TRP A 207 -2.45 -6.53 2.78
CA TRP A 207 -3.04 -6.41 4.11
C TRP A 207 -4.57 -6.50 4.10
N PRO A 208 -5.20 -6.95 5.20
CA PRO A 208 -6.65 -7.02 5.36
C PRO A 208 -7.33 -5.66 5.41
N ARG A 209 -8.64 -5.63 5.11
CA ARG A 209 -9.48 -4.43 5.18
C ARG A 209 -9.53 -3.78 6.56
N LYS A 210 -9.31 -4.55 7.65
CA LYS A 210 -9.27 -4.03 9.02
C LYS A 210 -8.22 -2.92 9.24
N TYR A 211 -7.15 -2.91 8.44
CA TYR A 211 -6.13 -1.85 8.47
C TYR A 211 -6.39 -0.75 7.42
N GLY A 212 -7.46 -0.87 6.63
CA GLY A 212 -7.70 -0.14 5.39
C GLY A 212 -9.05 0.57 5.28
N ASP A 213 -9.87 0.61 6.33
CA ASP A 213 -11.30 0.97 6.29
C ASP A 213 -11.64 2.44 5.95
N ASN A 214 -10.72 3.21 5.37
CA ASN A 214 -10.95 4.60 4.94
C ASN A 214 -10.86 4.82 3.43
N ASP A 215 -10.79 3.77 2.60
CA ASP A 215 -10.85 3.90 1.13
C ASP A 215 -12.33 3.88 0.65
N LYS A 216 -13.15 4.81 1.13
CA LYS A 216 -14.44 5.19 0.52
C LYS A 216 -14.35 6.61 -0.05
#